data_AF-A0A378I471-F1
#
_entry.id   AF-A0A378I471-F1
#
_cell.length_a   1.000
_cell.length_b   1.000
_cell.length_c   1.000
_cell.angle_alpha   90.00
_cell.angle_beta   90.00
_cell.angle_gamma   90.00
#
_symmetry.space_group_name_H-M   'P 1'
#
loop_
_entity.id
_entity.type
_entity.pdbx_description
1 polymer ?
#
loop_
_entity_poly.entity_id
_entity_poly.type
_entity_poly.pdbx_seq_one_letter_code
_entity_poly.pdbx_strand_id
1 'polypeptide(L)' 'MNHLRQLSLVVTVWFPLVAYAADEPDIVEGTEEFNMQMCVQNNKNECVNSHCLTSTDTECIPNCEDAAEDKCKEKALEQ' A
#
# COMPACT_ATOMS: atom_id res chain seq x y z
N MET A 1 49.35 -49.08 10.24
CA MET A 1 48.95 -50.20 9.37
C MET A 1 47.45 -50.35 9.44
N ASN A 2 46.78 -50.17 8.29
CA ASN A 2 45.49 -50.72 7.85
C ASN A 2 44.26 -50.47 8.76
N HIS A 3 43.15 -49.86 8.34
CA HIS A 3 42.40 -50.07 7.11
C HIS A 3 41.52 -48.84 6.80
N LEU A 4 41.93 -48.01 5.83
CA LEU A 4 40.95 -47.34 4.97
C LEU A 4 40.26 -48.43 4.15
N ARG A 5 39.00 -48.73 4.44
CA ARG A 5 37.95 -49.09 3.44
C ARG A 5 36.71 -49.65 4.11
N GLN A 6 35.58 -49.10 3.65
CA GLN A 6 34.22 -49.68 3.67
C GLN A 6 33.54 -49.66 5.04
N LEU A 7 32.34 -49.12 5.21
CA LEU A 7 31.20 -49.10 4.29
C LEU A 7 30.44 -47.77 4.40
N SER A 8 30.34 -47.07 3.28
CA SER A 8 29.23 -46.14 3.03
C SER A 8 27.91 -46.88 3.19
N LEU A 9 26.97 -46.30 3.93
CA LEU A 9 25.52 -46.26 3.67
C LEU A 9 24.78 -45.94 4.97
N VAL A 10 24.45 -44.67 5.21
CA VAL A 10 23.10 -44.31 5.67
C VAL A 10 22.75 -42.96 5.03
N VAL A 11 22.01 -43.10 3.93
CA VAL A 11 21.12 -42.17 3.25
C VAL A 11 20.80 -40.89 4.03
N THR A 12 21.45 -39.79 3.66
CA THR A 12 20.93 -38.46 3.96
C THR A 12 19.75 -38.24 3.02
N VAL A 13 18.54 -38.28 3.56
CA VAL A 13 17.31 -37.99 2.83
C VAL A 13 17.37 -36.54 2.36
N TRP A 14 17.70 -36.31 1.09
CA TRP A 14 17.41 -35.05 0.43
C TRP A 14 15.90 -35.00 0.21
N PHE A 15 15.17 -34.40 1.14
CA PHE A 15 13.87 -33.83 0.83
C PHE A 15 14.11 -32.60 -0.04
N PRO A 16 13.67 -32.57 -1.32
CA PRO A 16 13.52 -31.29 -1.97
C PRO A 16 12.38 -30.56 -1.25
N LEU A 17 12.72 -29.50 -0.51
CA LEU A 17 11.76 -28.46 -0.21
C LEU A 17 11.34 -27.89 -1.57
N VAL A 18 10.25 -28.43 -2.13
CA VAL A 18 9.52 -27.75 -3.20
C VAL A 18 8.91 -26.51 -2.56
N ALA A 19 9.74 -25.46 -2.49
CA ALA A 19 9.25 -24.11 -2.35
C ALA A 19 8.48 -23.82 -3.63
N TYR A 20 7.18 -24.12 -3.60
CA TYR A 20 6.25 -23.39 -4.42
C TYR A 20 6.30 -21.98 -3.86
N ALA A 21 7.07 -21.09 -4.50
CA ALA A 21 6.59 -19.73 -4.60
C ALA A 21 5.20 -19.90 -5.21
N ALA A 22 4.16 -19.75 -4.39
CA ALA A 22 2.90 -19.35 -4.96
C ALA A 22 3.27 -18.14 -5.82
N ASP A 23 2.79 -18.08 -7.06
CA ASP A 23 2.48 -16.81 -7.68
C ASP A 23 1.43 -16.17 -6.77
N GLU A 24 1.85 -15.75 -5.57
CA GLU A 24 1.22 -14.72 -4.80
C GLU A 24 1.36 -13.55 -5.75
N PRO A 25 0.25 -13.05 -6.33
CA PRO A 25 0.35 -11.86 -7.14
C PRO A 25 1.11 -10.89 -6.26
N ASP A 26 2.25 -10.43 -6.77
CA ASP A 26 3.01 -9.34 -6.21
C ASP A 26 2.00 -8.19 -6.21
N ILE A 27 1.20 -8.11 -5.15
CA ILE A 27 0.45 -6.94 -4.81
C ILE A 27 1.57 -5.98 -4.51
N VAL A 28 2.01 -5.31 -5.58
CA VAL A 28 2.77 -4.08 -5.53
C VAL A 28 2.09 -3.31 -4.43
N GLU A 29 2.70 -3.34 -3.25
CA GLU A 29 2.17 -2.69 -2.06
C GLU A 29 2.19 -1.23 -2.46
N GLY A 30 1.00 -0.77 -2.86
CA GLY A 30 0.86 0.32 -3.80
C GLY A 30 1.54 1.54 -3.23
N THR A 31 2.71 1.87 -3.77
CA THR A 31 3.21 3.24 -3.69
C THR A 31 2.31 4.03 -4.61
N GLU A 32 1.07 4.28 -4.18
CA GLU A 32 0.19 5.26 -4.82
C GLU A 32 0.93 6.59 -4.70
N GLU A 33 1.67 6.95 -5.76
CA GLU A 33 2.37 8.21 -5.86
C GLU A 33 1.37 9.33 -5.56
N PHE A 34 1.74 10.24 -4.67
CA PHE A 34 0.85 11.31 -4.23
C PHE A 34 0.34 12.10 -5.44
N ASN A 35 -0.95 11.93 -5.75
CA ASN A 35 -1.60 12.66 -6.82
C ASN A 35 -2.41 13.82 -6.24
N MET A 36 -1.95 15.05 -6.49
CA MET A 36 -2.58 16.26 -5.97
C MET A 36 -4.06 16.36 -6.37
N GLN A 37 -4.40 16.08 -7.63
CA GLN A 37 -5.77 16.18 -8.11
C GLN A 37 -6.67 15.16 -7.40
N MET A 38 -6.20 13.93 -7.23
CA MET A 38 -6.94 12.89 -6.52
C MET A 38 -7.12 13.25 -5.04
N CYS A 39 -6.07 13.78 -4.39
CA CYS A 39 -6.14 14.25 -3.02
C CYS A 39 -7.23 15.32 -2.86
N VAL A 40 -7.22 16.36 -3.70
CA VAL A 40 -8.19 17.46 -3.61
C VAL A 40 -9.60 16.94 -3.85
N GLN A 41 -9.81 16.12 -4.88
CA GLN A 41 -11.13 15.56 -5.18
C GLN A 41 -11.68 14.70 -4.03
N ASN A 42 -10.84 13.84 -3.45
CA ASN A 42 -11.26 12.97 -2.35
C ASN A 42 -11.63 13.78 -1.10
N ASN A 43 -10.76 14.73 -0.70
CA ASN A 43 -11.01 15.53 0.50
C ASN A 43 -12.19 16.49 0.32
N LYS A 44 -12.36 17.07 -0.88
CA LYS A 44 -13.52 17.90 -1.21
C LYS A 44 -14.80 17.09 -1.10
N ASN A 45 -14.85 15.91 -1.72
CA ASN A 45 -16.04 15.06 -1.70
C ASN A 45 -16.39 14.60 -0.28
N GLU A 46 -15.39 14.24 0.52
CA GLU A 46 -15.58 13.89 1.93
C GLU A 46 -16.17 15.06 2.73
N CYS A 47 -15.62 16.26 2.56
CA CYS A 47 -16.12 17.47 3.22
C CYS A 47 -17.56 17.80 2.80
N VAL A 48 -17.85 17.75 1.50
CA VAL A 48 -19.20 18.01 0.97
C VAL A 48 -20.21 17.02 1.54
N ASN A 49 -19.87 15.73 1.54
CA ASN A 49 -20.75 14.68 2.03
C ASN A 49 -20.97 14.73 3.55
N SER A 50 -19.96 15.13 4.31
CA SER A 50 -20.06 15.19 5.78
C SER A 50 -20.68 16.48 6.31
N HIS A 51 -20.53 17.59 5.59
CA HIS A 51 -20.91 18.92 6.09
C HIS A 51 -21.91 19.66 5.21
N CYS A 52 -21.79 19.60 3.88
CA CYS A 52 -22.62 20.44 3.01
C CYS A 52 -24.03 19.90 2.78
N LEU A 53 -24.25 18.59 2.84
CA LEU A 53 -25.59 18.01 2.63
C LEU A 53 -26.61 18.46 3.68
N THR A 54 -26.16 18.80 4.88
CA THR A 54 -27.00 19.26 6.00
C THR A 54 -26.80 20.74 6.31
N SER A 55 -25.91 21.43 5.60
CA SER A 55 -25.61 22.84 5.81
C SER A 55 -26.60 23.74 5.06
N THR A 56 -26.93 24.87 5.67
CA THR A 56 -27.65 25.97 4.99
C THR A 56 -26.69 27.00 4.40
N ASP A 57 -25.38 26.81 4.56
CA ASP A 57 -24.35 27.70 4.04
C ASP A 57 -24.16 27.51 2.54
N THR A 58 -24.35 28.59 1.79
CA THR A 58 -24.16 28.61 0.33
C THR A 58 -22.69 28.48 -0.04
N GLU A 59 -21.78 28.89 0.84
CA GLU A 59 -20.33 28.83 0.65
C GLU A 59 -19.73 27.48 1.11
N CYS A 60 -20.55 26.50 1.50
CA CYS A 60 -20.03 25.23 2.02
C CYS A 60 -19.15 24.49 1.00
N ILE A 61 -19.58 24.38 -0.26
CA ILE A 61 -18.83 23.70 -1.32
C ILE A 61 -17.50 24.41 -1.64
N PRO A 62 -17.47 25.74 -1.88
CA PRO A 62 -16.20 26.44 -2.11
C PRO A 62 -15.27 26.37 -0.88
N ASN A 63 -15.80 26.50 0.35
CA ASN A 63 -14.99 26.33 1.55
C ASN A 63 -14.38 24.91 1.66
N CYS A 64 -15.14 23.87 1.27
CA CYS A 64 -14.62 22.50 1.20
C CYS A 64 -13.54 22.31 0.12
N GLU A 65 -13.62 23.07 -0.97
CA GLU A 65 -12.61 23.07 -2.03
C GLU A 65 -11.32 23.72 -1.55
N ASP A 66 -11.40 24.91 -0.97
CA ASP A 66 -10.25 25.64 -0.41
C ASP A 66 -9.55 24.80 0.68
N ALA A 67 -10.33 24.22 1.60
CA ALA A 67 -9.79 23.37 2.66
C ALA A 67 -9.12 22.09 2.12
N ALA A 68 -9.69 21.50 1.06
CA ALA A 68 -9.09 20.33 0.40
C ALA A 68 -7.79 20.70 -0.31
N GLU A 69 -7.73 21.84 -1.00
CA GLU A 69 -6.50 22.33 -1.61
C GLU A 69 -5.41 22.55 -0.59
N ASP A 70 -5.68 23.26 0.50
CA ASP A 70 -4.68 23.59 1.52
C ASP A 70 -4.15 22.33 2.21
N LYS A 71 -5.03 21.40 2.58
CA LYS A 71 -4.65 20.11 3.16
C LYS A 71 -3.78 19.30 2.20
N CYS A 72 -4.09 19.31 0.92
CA CYS A 72 -3.33 18.54 -0.08
C CYS A 72 -2.00 19.23 -0.45
N LYS A 73 -1.94 20.57 -0.41
CA LYS A 73 -0.67 21.32 -0.50
C LYS A 73 0.25 20.97 0.67
N GLU A 74 -0.27 20.92 1.90
CA GLU A 74 0.49 20.49 3.08
C GLU A 74 1.03 19.08 2.90
N LYS A 75 0.18 18.13 2.51
CA LYS A 75 0.59 16.73 2.25
C LYS A 75 1.65 16.58 1.16
N ALA A 76 1.61 17.44 0.14
CA ALA A 76 2.62 17.43 -0.92
C ALA A 76 4.00 17.86 -0.42
N LEU A 77 4.06 18.68 0.64
CA LEU A 77 5.30 19.11 1.28
C LEU A 77 5.84 18.09 2.30
N GLU A 78 5.02 17.11 2.70
CA GLU A 78 5.39 16.01 3.60
C GLU A 78 5.96 14.77 2.87
N GLN A 79 5.98 14.77 1.53
CA GLN A 79 6.60 13.73 0.70
C GLN A 79 8.10 13.98 0.53
#